data_AF-U4QR36-F1
#
_entry.id   AF-U4QR36-F1
#
_cell.length_a   1.000
_cell.length_b   1.000
_cell.length_c   1.000
_cell.angle_alpha   90.00
_cell.angle_beta   90.00
_cell.angle_gamma   90.00
#
_symmetry.space_group_name_H-M   'P 1'
#
loop_
_entity.id
_entity.type
_entity.pdbx_description
1 polymer ?
#
loop_
_entity_poly.entity_id
_entity_poly.type
_entity_poly.pdbx_seq_one_letter_code
_entity_poly.pdbx_strand_id
1 'polypeptide(L)'
;MKKLVESVLNQVLEAQMVDHLGADRHERSSDRTGYRNGYRERQLTTRVGTLILRVPQTRDGNFSTDLFRRYQRSEQALVLALMEMVVQGVSTRKVTHITEELCGAQFSKSTVSSLATGLSARVNHWRNRRLNGPYPFLLLDALVIPVRKDDSVVPVAALIATGV
;
A
#
# COMPACT_ATOMS: atom_id res chain seq x y z
N MET A 1 -21.08 -5.59 -0.25
CA MET A 1 -20.13 -4.47 -0.53
C MET A 1 -19.08 -4.83 -1.57
N LYS A 2 -18.31 -5.92 -1.40
CA LYS A 2 -17.31 -6.41 -2.37
C LYS A 2 -17.76 -6.38 -3.85
N LYS A 3 -18.86 -7.07 -4.18
CA LYS A 3 -19.40 -7.13 -5.56
C LYS A 3 -19.76 -5.76 -6.14
N LEU A 4 -20.21 -4.83 -5.30
CA LEU A 4 -20.56 -3.49 -5.73
C LEU A 4 -19.30 -2.68 -6.08
N VAL A 5 -18.27 -2.72 -5.22
CA VAL A 5 -16.98 -2.09 -5.51
C VAL A 5 -16.33 -2.70 -6.76
N GLU A 6 -16.38 -4.02 -6.91
CA GLU A 6 -15.87 -4.71 -8.11
C GLU A 6 -16.58 -4.25 -9.38
N SER A 7 -17.91 -4.17 -9.36
CA SER A 7 -18.71 -3.67 -10.49
C SER A 7 -18.34 -2.23 -10.85
N VAL A 8 -18.26 -1.33 -9.85
CA VAL A 8 -17.90 0.08 -10.05
C VAL A 8 -16.50 0.21 -10.62
N LEU A 9 -15.50 -0.49 -10.08
CA LEU A 9 -14.13 -0.41 -10.59
C LEU A 9 -14.01 -0.97 -12.01
N ASN A 10 -14.76 -2.03 -12.34
CA ASN A 10 -14.81 -2.53 -13.72
C ASN A 10 -15.45 -1.49 -14.67
N GLN A 11 -16.49 -0.78 -14.25
CA GLN A 11 -17.07 0.31 -15.05
C GLN A 11 -16.08 1.47 -15.24
N VAL A 12 -15.32 1.83 -14.21
CA VAL A 12 -14.27 2.85 -14.32
C VAL A 12 -13.17 2.41 -15.30
N LEU A 13 -12.78 1.13 -15.28
CA LEU A 13 -11.82 0.59 -16.25
C LEU A 13 -12.34 0.67 -17.70
N GLU A 14 -13.63 0.42 -17.92
CA GLU A 14 -14.27 0.57 -19.22
C GLU A 14 -14.28 2.02 -19.69
N ALA A 15 -14.66 2.95 -18.80
CA ALA A 15 -14.67 4.38 -19.09
C ALA A 15 -13.26 4.89 -19.46
N GLN A 16 -12.24 4.52 -18.67
CA GLN A 16 -10.84 4.86 -18.99
C GLN A 16 -10.39 4.29 -20.34
N MET A 17 -10.88 3.12 -20.74
CA MET A 17 -10.57 2.55 -22.06
C MET A 17 -11.26 3.32 -23.19
N VAL A 18 -12.49 3.81 -22.98
CA VAL A 18 -13.16 4.70 -23.93
C VAL A 18 -12.36 5.99 -24.11
N ASP A 19 -11.99 6.63 -23.00
CA ASP A 19 -11.19 7.87 -23.01
C ASP A 19 -9.84 7.66 -23.70
N HIS A 20 -9.17 6.54 -23.43
CA HIS A 20 -7.89 6.19 -24.04
C HIS A 20 -7.98 5.98 -25.56
N LEU A 21 -9.07 5.36 -26.02
CA LEU A 21 -9.26 5.04 -27.44
C LEU A 21 -9.96 6.14 -28.23
N GLY A 22 -10.63 7.10 -27.56
CA GLY A 22 -11.45 8.13 -28.20
C GLY A 22 -12.73 7.57 -28.86
N ALA A 23 -13.16 6.36 -28.48
CA ALA A 23 -14.32 5.71 -29.07
C ALA A 23 -14.89 4.63 -28.15
N ASP A 24 -16.23 4.53 -28.11
CA ASP A 24 -16.92 3.47 -27.40
C ASP A 24 -16.83 2.13 -28.15
N ARG A 25 -17.27 1.08 -27.49
CA ARG A 25 -17.29 -0.28 -27.99
C ARG A 25 -18.16 -0.36 -29.25
N HIS A 26 -17.51 -0.74 -30.34
CA HIS A 26 -18.10 -0.92 -31.68
C HIS A 26 -18.57 0.39 -32.33
N GLU A 27 -18.32 1.54 -31.71
CA GLU A 27 -18.57 2.84 -32.32
C GLU A 27 -17.68 3.03 -33.57
N ARG A 28 -18.17 3.73 -34.58
CA ARG A 28 -17.36 4.18 -35.72
C ARG A 28 -17.04 5.65 -35.48
N SER A 29 -15.81 5.94 -35.10
CA SER A 29 -15.31 7.31 -34.89
C SER A 29 -14.02 7.49 -35.68
N SER A 30 -13.84 8.68 -36.26
CA SER A 30 -12.59 9.11 -36.89
C SER A 30 -11.47 9.34 -35.88
N ASP A 31 -11.84 9.62 -34.62
CA ASP A 31 -10.89 10.00 -33.57
C ASP A 31 -10.28 8.78 -32.85
N ARG A 32 -10.64 7.56 -33.30
CA ARG A 32 -10.17 6.32 -32.71
C ARG A 32 -8.65 6.16 -32.88
N THR A 33 -7.95 5.99 -31.77
CA THR A 33 -6.48 5.83 -31.74
C THR A 33 -6.01 4.37 -31.75
N GLY A 34 -6.91 3.41 -31.48
CA GLY A 34 -6.56 1.98 -31.41
C GLY A 34 -7.76 1.05 -31.28
N TYR A 35 -7.50 -0.24 -31.09
CA TYR A 35 -8.54 -1.27 -30.98
C TYR A 35 -8.41 -2.08 -29.69
N ARG A 36 -9.56 -2.45 -29.13
CA ARG A 36 -9.68 -3.35 -27.98
C ARG A 36 -9.25 -4.77 -28.37
N ASN A 37 -8.62 -5.49 -27.45
CA ASN A 37 -8.13 -6.86 -27.61
C ASN A 37 -8.48 -7.72 -26.38
N GLY A 38 -9.76 -7.72 -26.00
CA GLY A 38 -10.26 -8.51 -24.89
C GLY A 38 -9.92 -7.92 -23.50
N TYR A 39 -9.86 -8.83 -22.51
CA TYR A 39 -9.66 -8.50 -21.11
C TYR A 39 -8.66 -9.45 -20.49
N ARG A 40 -7.87 -8.94 -19.54
CA ARG A 40 -7.12 -9.77 -18.60
C ARG A 40 -7.77 -9.72 -17.22
N GLU A 41 -7.91 -10.86 -16.59
CA GLU A 41 -8.33 -10.91 -15.20
C GLU A 41 -7.16 -10.54 -14.28
N ARG A 42 -7.46 -9.75 -13.25
CA ARG A 42 -6.50 -9.34 -12.24
C ARG A 42 -7.16 -9.32 -10.88
N GLN A 43 -6.49 -9.91 -9.89
CA GLN A 43 -6.88 -9.78 -8.51
C GLN A 43 -6.28 -8.51 -7.88
N LEU A 44 -7.08 -7.79 -7.09
CA LEU A 44 -6.64 -6.66 -6.29
C LEU A 44 -7.15 -6.82 -4.85
N THR A 45 -6.24 -6.98 -3.88
CA THR A 45 -6.61 -7.08 -2.47
C THR A 45 -6.93 -5.69 -1.92
N THR A 46 -8.14 -5.50 -1.39
CA THR A 46 -8.62 -4.23 -0.83
C THR A 46 -9.14 -4.43 0.59
N ARG A 47 -9.51 -3.34 1.27
CA ARG A 47 -10.13 -3.38 2.60
C ARG A 47 -11.48 -4.11 2.64
N VAL A 48 -12.15 -4.26 1.50
CA VAL A 48 -13.43 -5.01 1.38
C VAL A 48 -13.24 -6.43 0.82
N GLY A 49 -11.97 -6.86 0.72
CA GLY A 49 -11.56 -8.16 0.22
C GLY A 49 -10.91 -8.13 -1.17
N THR A 50 -10.58 -9.32 -1.68
CA THR A 50 -9.92 -9.49 -2.99
C THR A 50 -10.90 -9.35 -4.14
N LEU A 51 -10.79 -8.26 -4.90
CA LEU A 51 -11.62 -7.98 -6.07
C LEU A 51 -11.07 -8.68 -7.31
N ILE A 52 -11.95 -9.15 -8.19
CA ILE A 52 -11.61 -9.69 -9.50
C ILE A 52 -11.93 -8.63 -10.55
N LEU A 53 -10.89 -8.00 -11.10
CA LEU A 53 -11.00 -6.94 -12.08
C LEU A 53 -10.76 -7.48 -13.49
N ARG A 54 -11.60 -7.06 -14.42
CA ARG A 54 -11.47 -7.37 -15.86
C ARG A 54 -10.83 -6.18 -16.54
N VAL A 55 -9.51 -6.16 -16.56
CA VAL A 55 -8.75 -5.03 -17.12
C VAL A 55 -8.80 -5.10 -18.64
N PRO A 56 -9.38 -4.12 -19.33
CA PRO A 56 -9.46 -4.10 -20.79
C PRO A 56 -8.05 -3.97 -21.38
N GLN A 57 -7.86 -4.54 -22.57
CA GLN A 57 -6.58 -4.52 -23.28
C GLN A 57 -6.73 -3.86 -24.63
N THR A 58 -5.71 -3.15 -25.07
CA THR A 58 -5.57 -2.68 -26.45
C THR A 58 -4.69 -3.63 -27.25
N ARG A 59 -4.82 -3.60 -28.59
CA ARG A 59 -4.04 -4.43 -29.50
C ARG A 59 -2.55 -4.11 -29.49
N ASP A 60 -2.19 -2.86 -29.24
CA ASP A 60 -0.82 -2.38 -29.06
C ASP A 60 -0.28 -2.57 -27.63
N GLY A 61 -1.16 -2.89 -26.66
CA GLY A 61 -0.80 -3.13 -25.27
C GLY A 61 -0.48 -1.87 -24.44
N ASN A 62 -0.77 -0.68 -24.96
CA ASN A 62 -0.41 0.59 -24.34
C ASN A 62 -1.40 1.10 -23.27
N PHE A 63 -2.51 0.42 -23.04
CA PHE A 63 -3.45 0.81 -21.99
C PHE A 63 -2.87 0.63 -20.58
N SER A 64 -2.90 1.71 -19.81
CA SER A 64 -2.62 1.73 -18.38
C SER A 64 -3.74 2.48 -17.66
N THR A 65 -4.11 2.01 -16.47
CA THR A 65 -5.16 2.61 -15.62
C THR A 65 -4.53 3.37 -14.46
N ASP A 66 -5.19 4.45 -14.04
CA ASP A 66 -4.80 5.22 -12.86
C ASP A 66 -5.25 4.57 -11.54
N LEU A 67 -6.13 3.57 -11.59
CA LEU A 67 -6.65 2.89 -10.40
C LEU A 67 -5.55 2.15 -9.62
N PHE A 68 -4.52 1.66 -10.30
CA PHE A 68 -3.42 0.93 -9.70
C PHE A 68 -2.17 0.99 -10.56
N ARG A 69 -0.99 0.91 -9.92
CA ARG A 69 0.28 0.79 -10.63
C ARG A 69 0.47 -0.62 -11.23
N ARG A 70 1.41 -0.74 -12.18
CA ARG A 70 1.86 -2.05 -12.69
C ARG A 70 2.36 -2.89 -11.52
N TYR A 71 1.99 -4.17 -11.51
CA TYR A 71 2.32 -5.15 -10.46
C TYR A 71 1.79 -4.86 -9.03
N GLN A 72 1.04 -3.78 -8.80
CA GLN A 72 0.42 -3.50 -7.50
C GLN A 72 -0.65 -4.54 -7.14
N ARG A 73 -0.41 -5.39 -6.13
CA ARG A 73 -1.35 -6.45 -5.73
C ARG A 73 -2.38 -6.02 -4.68
N SER A 74 -2.10 -4.95 -3.96
CA SER A 74 -2.92 -4.47 -2.85
C SER A 74 -3.23 -2.98 -2.98
N GLU A 75 -4.40 -2.57 -2.50
CA GLU A 75 -4.79 -1.17 -2.35
C GLU A 75 -3.82 -0.42 -1.45
N GLN A 76 -3.47 0.83 -1.80
CA GLN A 76 -2.56 1.64 -0.97
C GLN A 76 -3.15 1.94 0.41
N ALA A 77 -4.46 2.20 0.51
CA ALA A 77 -5.13 2.43 1.79
C ALA A 77 -5.05 1.19 2.71
N LEU A 78 -5.16 -0.02 2.15
CA LEU A 78 -4.93 -1.25 2.91
C LEU A 78 -3.49 -1.31 3.42
N VAL A 79 -2.50 -1.09 2.55
CA VAL A 79 -1.08 -1.09 2.93
C VAL A 79 -0.77 -0.09 4.04
N LEU A 80 -1.32 1.12 3.97
CA LEU A 80 -1.16 2.14 5.01
C LEU A 80 -1.79 1.71 6.34
N ALA A 81 -2.97 1.08 6.32
CA ALA A 81 -3.57 0.53 7.53
C ALA A 81 -2.70 -0.57 8.17
N LEU A 82 -2.05 -1.42 7.36
CA LEU A 82 -1.09 -2.43 7.85
C LEU A 82 0.11 -1.77 8.55
N MET A 83 0.67 -0.75 7.92
CA MET A 83 1.80 0.01 8.49
C MET A 83 1.40 0.71 9.80
N GLU A 84 0.23 1.34 9.84
CA GLU A 84 -0.29 2.03 11.01
C GLU A 84 -0.47 1.07 12.20
N MET A 85 -1.01 -0.13 11.96
CA MET A 85 -1.13 -1.15 13.02
C MET A 85 0.22 -1.49 13.65
N VAL A 86 1.29 -1.60 12.85
CA VAL A 86 2.64 -1.85 13.35
C VAL A 86 3.14 -0.67 14.18
N VAL A 87 2.89 0.57 13.73
CA VAL A 87 3.24 1.79 14.48
C VAL A 87 2.52 1.85 15.83
N GLN A 88 1.26 1.41 15.88
CA GLN A 88 0.46 1.31 17.11
C GLN A 88 0.84 0.12 18.00
N GLY A 89 1.93 -0.61 17.69
CA GLY A 89 2.45 -1.70 18.52
C GLY A 89 1.77 -3.05 18.30
N VAL A 90 0.96 -3.22 17.26
CA VAL A 90 0.38 -4.52 16.92
C VAL A 90 1.47 -5.42 16.32
N SER A 91 1.70 -6.59 16.93
CA SER A 91 2.70 -7.54 16.43
C SER A 91 2.35 -7.99 15.00
N THR A 92 3.38 -8.24 14.18
CA THR A 92 3.18 -8.64 12.76
C THR A 92 2.31 -9.89 12.62
N ARG A 93 2.37 -10.82 13.57
CA ARG A 93 1.49 -12.00 13.62
C ARG A 93 0.04 -11.64 13.90
N LYS A 94 -0.22 -10.70 14.83
CA LYS A 94 -1.56 -10.22 15.13
C LYS A 94 -2.14 -9.41 13.96
N VAL A 95 -1.32 -8.63 13.27
CA VAL A 95 -1.71 -7.96 12.01
C VAL A 95 -2.17 -8.99 10.98
N THR A 96 -1.38 -10.05 10.73
CA THR A 96 -1.78 -11.14 9.81
C THR A 96 -3.18 -11.68 10.15
N HIS A 97 -3.41 -12.04 11.41
CA HIS A 97 -4.70 -12.59 11.84
C HIS A 97 -5.86 -11.59 11.67
N ILE A 98 -5.70 -10.34 12.09
CA ILE A 98 -6.71 -9.28 11.92
C ILE A 98 -7.06 -9.11 10.43
N THR A 99 -6.06 -9.11 9.56
CA THR A 99 -6.27 -8.86 8.12
C THR A 99 -6.93 -10.03 7.41
N GLU A 100 -6.64 -11.25 7.86
CA GLU A 100 -7.28 -12.46 7.36
C GLU A 100 -8.76 -12.47 7.74
N GLU A 101 -9.09 -12.16 9.00
CA GLU A 101 -10.48 -12.06 9.48
C GLU A 101 -11.28 -10.95 8.79
N LEU A 102 -10.70 -9.75 8.67
CA LEU A 102 -11.44 -8.59 8.15
C LEU A 102 -11.49 -8.53 6.62
N CYS A 103 -10.41 -8.92 5.95
CA CYS A 103 -10.28 -8.76 4.49
C CYS A 103 -10.34 -10.10 3.74
N GLY A 104 -10.36 -11.25 4.43
CA GLY A 104 -10.30 -12.57 3.78
C GLY A 104 -9.01 -12.81 3.00
N ALA A 105 -7.96 -12.03 3.26
CA ALA A 105 -6.69 -12.09 2.56
C ALA A 105 -5.55 -12.23 3.57
N GLN A 106 -4.77 -13.29 3.44
CA GLN A 106 -3.68 -13.57 4.35
C GLN A 106 -2.41 -12.82 3.92
N PHE A 107 -1.88 -11.98 4.81
CA PHE A 107 -0.57 -11.35 4.65
C PHE A 107 0.43 -12.03 5.57
N SER A 108 1.52 -12.57 5.03
CA SER A 108 2.55 -13.19 5.87
C SER A 108 3.23 -12.17 6.79
N LYS A 109 3.76 -12.63 7.93
CA LYS A 109 4.55 -11.81 8.86
C LYS A 109 5.71 -11.08 8.16
N SER A 110 6.32 -11.71 7.15
CA SER A 110 7.43 -11.15 6.40
C SER A 110 6.96 -10.04 5.46
N THR A 111 5.79 -10.20 4.83
CA THR A 111 5.16 -9.13 4.03
C THR A 111 4.84 -7.93 4.90
N VAL A 112 4.21 -8.12 6.07
CA VAL A 112 3.91 -7.02 7.00
C VAL A 112 5.20 -6.31 7.45
N SER A 113 6.23 -7.08 7.81
CA SER A 113 7.55 -6.52 8.17
C SER A 113 8.17 -5.72 7.02
N SER A 114 8.16 -6.26 5.81
CA SER A 114 8.70 -5.58 4.61
C SER A 114 7.95 -4.30 4.29
N LEU A 115 6.62 -4.27 4.45
CA LEU A 115 5.83 -3.05 4.32
C LEU A 115 6.24 -2.03 5.39
N ALA A 116 6.36 -2.43 6.65
CA ALA A 116 6.79 -1.53 7.72
C ALA A 116 8.18 -0.92 7.47
N THR A 117 9.11 -1.64 6.82
CA THR A 117 10.41 -1.09 6.39
C THR A 117 10.28 0.10 5.44
N GLY A 118 9.17 0.23 4.72
CA GLY A 118 8.87 1.42 3.92
C GLY A 118 8.81 2.72 4.73
N LEU A 119 8.61 2.64 6.05
CA LEU A 119 8.64 3.79 6.96
C LEU A 119 10.07 4.25 7.27
N SER A 120 11.10 3.43 7.04
CA SER A 120 12.49 3.73 7.38
C SER A 120 12.98 5.04 6.76
N ALA A 121 12.56 5.37 5.53
CA ALA A 121 12.90 6.64 4.90
C ALA A 121 12.34 7.84 5.68
N ARG A 122 11.08 7.74 6.14
CA ARG A 122 10.43 8.79 6.95
C ARG A 122 11.09 8.91 8.33
N VAL A 123 11.41 7.78 8.96
CA VAL A 123 12.12 7.74 10.25
C VAL A 123 13.50 8.37 10.12
N ASN A 124 14.25 8.03 9.07
CA ASN A 124 15.57 8.60 8.80
C ASN A 124 15.51 10.09 8.52
N HIS A 125 14.53 10.55 7.74
CA HIS A 125 14.32 11.97 7.50
C HIS A 125 13.99 12.71 8.81
N TRP A 126 13.08 12.17 9.62
CA TRP A 126 12.73 12.74 10.92
C TRP A 126 13.92 12.78 11.87
N ARG A 127 14.76 11.73 11.90
CA ARG A 127 15.96 11.64 12.74
C ARG A 127 17.03 12.66 12.35
N ASN A 128 17.17 12.96 11.06
CA ASN A 128 18.19 13.88 10.54
C ASN A 128 17.64 15.29 10.26
N ARG A 129 16.42 15.60 10.73
CA ARG A 129 15.83 16.93 10.54
C ARG A 129 16.66 17.98 11.28
N ARG A 130 16.71 19.20 10.73
CA ARG A 130 17.29 20.34 11.46
C ARG A 130 16.40 20.68 12.65
N LEU A 131 17.04 20.88 13.80
CA LEU A 131 16.40 21.40 15.00
C LEU A 131 16.60 22.91 15.00
N ASN A 132 15.52 23.67 14.88
CA ASN A 132 15.55 25.12 14.81
C ASN A 132 14.87 25.69 16.06
N GLY A 133 15.57 26.54 16.80
CA GLY A 133 15.04 27.24 17.97
C GLY A 133 15.93 27.11 19.20
N PRO A 134 15.81 28.03 20.17
CA PRO A 134 16.41 27.83 21.48
C PRO A 134 15.63 26.73 22.23
N TYR A 135 16.35 25.75 22.77
CA TYR A 135 15.80 24.76 23.70
C TYR A 135 16.35 25.07 25.09
N PRO A 136 15.70 25.93 25.89
CA PRO A 136 16.16 26.27 27.24
C PRO A 136 16.32 25.06 28.16
N PHE A 137 15.55 23.98 27.92
CA PHE A 137 15.67 22.73 28.66
C PHE A 137 15.82 21.53 27.72
N LEU A 138 16.66 20.58 28.12
CA LEU A 138 16.82 19.29 27.47
C LEU A 138 16.60 18.17 28.49
N LEU A 139 15.58 17.35 28.25
CA LEU A 139 15.31 16.15 29.02
C LEU A 139 15.91 14.95 28.29
N LEU A 140 16.71 14.17 29.00
CA LEU A 140 17.31 12.94 28.51
C LEU A 140 16.73 11.76 29.28
N ASP A 141 16.29 10.73 28.55
CA ASP A 141 15.77 9.49 29.11
C ASP A 141 16.39 8.29 28.40
N ALA A 142 16.35 7.13 29.05
CA ALA A 142 16.87 5.88 28.54
C ALA A 142 15.88 4.73 28.80
N LEU A 143 15.35 4.15 27.72
CA LEU A 143 14.53 2.95 27.79
C LEU A 143 15.38 1.71 27.50
N VAL A 144 15.54 0.82 28.47
CA VAL A 144 16.27 -0.44 28.26
C VAL A 144 15.34 -1.48 27.64
N ILE A 145 15.67 -1.93 26.43
CA ILE A 145 14.92 -2.93 25.69
C ILE A 145 15.79 -4.15 25.38
N PRO A 146 15.26 -5.39 25.51
CA PRO A 146 15.97 -6.58 25.07
C PRO A 146 16.01 -6.64 23.54
N VAL A 147 17.20 -6.72 22.97
CA VAL A 147 17.42 -6.80 21.52
C VAL A 147 18.26 -8.03 21.20
N ARG A 148 17.93 -8.71 20.09
CA ARG A 148 18.75 -9.81 19.60
C ARG A 148 19.94 -9.24 18.82
N LYS A 149 21.16 -9.53 19.29
CA LYS A 149 22.43 -9.12 18.67
C LYS A 149 23.42 -10.28 18.77
N ASP A 150 24.08 -10.61 17.66
CA ASP A 150 25.11 -11.66 17.60
C ASP A 150 24.67 -12.96 18.30
N ASP A 151 23.49 -13.45 17.92
CA ASP A 151 22.81 -14.64 18.46
C ASP A 151 22.42 -14.65 19.96
N SER A 152 22.67 -13.57 20.67
CA SER A 152 22.26 -13.39 22.06
C SER A 152 21.17 -12.33 22.21
N VAL A 153 20.37 -12.42 23.27
CA VAL A 153 19.45 -11.34 23.66
C VAL A 153 20.14 -10.51 24.71
N VAL A 154 20.44 -9.25 24.37
CA VAL A 154 21.16 -8.32 25.24
C VAL A 154 20.30 -7.10 25.55
N PRO A 155 20.38 -6.55 26.77
CA PRO A 155 19.74 -5.28 27.08
C PRO A 155 20.45 -4.16 26.31
N VAL A 156 19.67 -3.34 25.59
CA VAL A 156 20.17 -2.16 24.86
C VAL A 156 19.38 -0.94 25.32
N ALA A 157 20.08 0.14 25.63
CA ALA A 157 19.45 1.42 25.97
C ALA A 157 19.06 2.18 24.69
N ALA A 158 17.77 2.45 24.53
CA ALA A 158 17.24 3.42 23.58
C ALA A 158 17.23 4.80 24.25
N LEU A 159 18.11 5.69 23.80
CA LEU A 159 18.25 7.05 24.33
C LEU A 159 17.24 7.99 23.67
N ILE A 160 16.52 8.77 24.48
CA ILE A 160 15.50 9.72 24.05
C ILE A 160 15.91 11.11 24.54
N ALA A 161 15.90 12.09 23.64
CA ALA A 161 16.17 13.49 23.96
C ALA A 161 14.96 14.35 23.59
N THR A 162 14.45 15.12 24.55
CA THR A 162 13.30 16.01 24.39
C THR A 162 13.71 17.44 24.73
N GLY A 163 13.62 18.35 23.75
CA GLY A 163 13.81 19.79 23.97
C GLY A 163 12.48 20.47 24.23
N VAL A 164 12.43 21.36 25.23
CA VAL A 164 11.28 22.22 25.57
C VAL A 164 11.61 23.65 25.20
#